data_AF-A0A6G2IHM3-F1
#
_entry.id   AF-A0A6G2IHM3-F1
#
_cell.length_a   1.000
_cell.length_b   1.000
_cell.length_c   1.000
_cell.angle_alpha   90.00
_cell.angle_beta   90.00
_cell.angle_gamma   90.00
#
_symmetry.space_group_name_H-M   'P 1'
#
loop_
_entity.id
_entity.type
_entity.pdbx_description
1 polymer ?
#
loop_
_entity_poly.entity_id
_entity_poly.type
_entity_poly.pdbx_seq_one_letter_code
_entity_poly.pdbx_strand_id
1 'polypeptide(L)'
;MAMRPSAPTGAEPAPADPGTRTSVMMLSAVVLLVLAVGLFGGRHDASSDTARLPPPVGQAAPAAPPPPPAARTTPAAPAGKHLPRSRPVRLLIPKISVDAPFTDLVIGPTGQLQPPPANDTNLVGWHAAGASPGEAGTAIIAGHVDTKTSAAVFVGLSQLKKGDAFSVARADRHTASFVVDSVEKFDKDNFPNERVYGDTPQAQVRLITCAGSYDRSAKDYTENLVVFAHLV
;
A
#
# COMPACT_ATOMS: atom_id res chain seq x y z
N MET A 1 -75.46 33.62 -13.26
CA MET A 1 -74.66 34.39 -12.28
C MET A 1 -73.24 33.86 -12.38
N ALA A 2 -72.35 34.41 -13.23
CA ALA A 2 -71.61 35.69 -13.09
C ALA A 2 -70.89 35.74 -11.72
N MET A 3 -69.57 35.68 -11.62
CA MET A 3 -68.59 36.64 -12.14
C MET A 3 -67.19 35.99 -12.34
N ARG A 4 -66.49 36.34 -13.43
CA ARG A 4 -65.02 36.20 -13.60
C ARG A 4 -64.31 37.49 -13.09
N PRO A 5 -63.02 37.75 -13.40
CA PRO A 5 -61.83 37.53 -12.58
C PRO A 5 -61.11 38.86 -12.22
N SER A 6 -60.04 38.80 -11.40
CA SER A 6 -59.13 39.96 -11.23
C SER A 6 -57.65 39.56 -11.14
N ALA A 7 -56.91 39.99 -12.15
CA ALA A 7 -55.50 40.43 -12.19
C ALA A 7 -55.46 41.50 -13.32
N PRO A 8 -54.46 42.42 -13.48
CA PRO A 8 -53.07 42.39 -12.98
C PRO A 8 -52.54 43.77 -12.49
N THR A 9 -51.26 43.86 -12.08
CA THR A 9 -50.25 44.96 -12.15
C THR A 9 -49.11 44.57 -11.17
N GLY A 10 -47.79 44.57 -11.43
CA GLY A 10 -46.94 45.19 -12.44
C GLY A 10 -45.86 46.06 -11.75
N ALA A 11 -44.58 45.69 -11.91
CA ALA A 11 -43.32 46.39 -11.52
C ALA A 11 -42.99 46.50 -10.00
N GLU A 12 -41.74 46.38 -9.51
CA GLU A 12 -40.40 46.61 -10.07
C GLU A 12 -39.32 45.86 -9.23
N PRO A 13 -38.18 45.43 -9.81
CA PRO A 13 -37.08 44.79 -9.08
C PRO A 13 -36.10 45.81 -8.46
N ALA A 14 -35.71 45.57 -7.20
CA ALA A 14 -34.69 46.36 -6.48
C ALA A 14 -33.25 46.00 -6.91
N PRO A 15 -32.29 46.95 -6.80
CA PRO A 15 -31.10 47.02 -7.63
C PRO A 15 -29.95 46.08 -7.21
N ALA A 16 -29.14 45.77 -8.22
CA ALA A 16 -27.87 45.09 -8.11
C ALA A 16 -26.82 45.94 -7.38
N ASP A 17 -26.07 45.31 -6.46
CA ASP A 17 -24.84 45.87 -5.90
C ASP A 17 -23.62 45.31 -6.66
N PRO A 18 -22.79 46.16 -7.32
CA PRO A 18 -21.59 45.73 -8.02
C PRO A 18 -20.39 45.75 -7.05
N GLY A 19 -20.19 44.63 -6.35
CA GLY A 19 -18.97 44.39 -5.58
C GLY A 19 -17.79 44.00 -6.47
N THR A 20 -17.16 44.98 -7.12
CA THR A 20 -15.86 44.82 -7.78
C THR A 20 -14.76 44.85 -6.73
N ARG A 21 -14.11 43.71 -6.46
CA ARG A 21 -12.68 43.66 -6.13
C ARG A 21 -12.05 42.40 -6.73
N THR A 22 -11.45 42.60 -7.91
CA THR A 22 -10.03 42.29 -8.19
C THR A 22 -9.29 41.79 -6.94
N SER A 23 -8.51 40.71 -6.93
CA SER A 23 -7.54 40.33 -7.95
C SER A 23 -6.83 39.04 -7.51
N VAL A 24 -6.35 38.30 -8.51
CA VAL A 24 -5.05 37.60 -8.53
C VAL A 24 -4.95 36.25 -7.79
N MET A 25 -5.03 35.20 -8.62
CA MET A 25 -4.12 34.04 -8.66
C MET A 25 -3.04 34.02 -7.56
N MET A 26 -3.14 33.11 -6.60
CA MET A 26 -1.95 32.66 -5.87
C MET A 26 -1.30 31.54 -6.68
N LEU A 27 -0.23 31.92 -7.36
CA LEU A 27 0.64 31.09 -8.16
C LEU A 27 1.29 29.96 -7.34
N SER A 28 1.48 28.84 -8.03
CA SER A 28 2.54 27.88 -7.79
C SER A 28 3.93 28.54 -7.75
N ALA A 29 4.82 27.94 -6.94
CA ALA A 29 6.30 27.93 -7.03
C ALA A 29 7.04 28.50 -5.80
N VAL A 30 7.68 27.58 -5.06
CA VAL A 30 8.95 27.81 -4.36
C VAL A 30 9.86 26.67 -4.83
N VAL A 31 10.53 26.85 -5.97
CA VAL A 31 11.90 27.39 -6.13
C VAL A 31 12.99 26.40 -5.70
N LEU A 32 13.71 26.03 -6.76
CA LEU A 32 14.91 25.22 -6.91
C LEU A 32 16.15 25.73 -6.15
N LEU A 33 17.02 24.76 -5.80
CA LEU A 33 18.48 24.74 -5.98
C LEU A 33 19.41 25.38 -4.92
N VAL A 34 20.26 24.53 -4.30
CA VAL A 34 21.69 24.84 -4.04
C VAL A 34 22.56 23.60 -4.30
N LEU A 35 23.58 23.81 -5.14
CA LEU A 35 24.69 22.92 -5.55
C LEU A 35 25.72 22.63 -4.44
N ALA A 36 26.43 21.50 -4.55
CA ALA A 36 27.92 21.39 -4.51
C ALA A 36 28.30 19.89 -4.57
N VAL A 37 28.76 19.35 -5.71
CA VAL A 37 30.17 19.22 -6.18
C VAL A 37 31.08 18.45 -5.21
N GLY A 38 31.51 17.27 -5.66
CA GLY A 38 32.57 16.45 -5.06
C GLY A 38 33.08 15.41 -6.04
N LEU A 39 33.69 15.88 -7.14
CA LEU A 39 34.51 15.08 -8.05
C LEU A 39 35.72 14.51 -7.28
N PHE A 40 35.94 13.20 -7.36
CA PHE A 40 37.29 12.65 -7.51
C PHE A 40 37.20 11.42 -8.41
N GLY A 41 37.61 11.63 -9.67
CA GLY A 41 37.92 10.59 -10.63
C GLY A 41 39.41 10.28 -10.65
N GLY A 42 39.77 9.36 -11.54
CA GLY A 42 41.16 9.06 -11.93
C GLY A 42 41.66 7.76 -11.32
N ARG A 43 41.45 6.61 -11.96
CA ARG A 43 42.24 6.04 -13.07
C ARG A 43 43.69 5.73 -12.67
N HIS A 44 43.98 4.44 -12.48
CA HIS A 44 44.78 3.60 -13.37
C HIS A 44 46.26 4.01 -13.37
N ASP A 45 47.12 3.09 -12.92
CA ASP A 45 48.27 2.70 -13.73
C ASP A 45 48.61 1.23 -13.43
N ALA A 46 48.31 0.40 -14.42
CA ALA A 46 48.99 -0.85 -14.63
C ALA A 46 50.35 -0.51 -15.26
N SER A 47 51.43 -1.08 -14.73
CA SER A 47 52.67 -1.19 -15.48
C SER A 47 53.27 -2.57 -15.25
N SER A 48 53.12 -3.38 -16.30
CA SER A 48 54.04 -4.37 -16.86
C SER A 48 55.41 -4.47 -16.18
N ASP A 49 55.93 -5.68 -15.97
CA ASP A 49 56.79 -6.27 -17.01
C ASP A 49 57.08 -7.76 -16.74
N THR A 50 57.29 -8.42 -17.85
CA THR A 50 57.47 -9.84 -18.08
C THR A 50 58.95 -10.18 -17.95
N ALA A 51 59.32 -11.07 -17.03
CA ALA A 51 60.61 -11.75 -17.08
C ALA A 51 60.38 -13.26 -16.92
N ARG A 52 60.29 -13.92 -18.07
CA ARG A 52 60.21 -15.37 -18.23
C ARG A 52 61.65 -15.92 -18.18
N LEU A 53 61.97 -16.74 -17.19
CA LEU A 53 63.17 -17.59 -17.16
C LEU A 53 62.77 -19.02 -16.71
N PRO A 54 63.50 -20.07 -17.14
CA PRO A 54 63.07 -21.48 -17.09
C PRO A 54 63.21 -22.12 -15.69
N PRO A 55 62.62 -23.32 -15.46
CA PRO A 55 62.48 -23.89 -14.13
C PRO A 55 63.76 -24.61 -13.64
N PRO A 56 64.06 -24.60 -12.34
CA PRO A 56 64.94 -25.58 -11.74
C PRO A 56 64.17 -26.87 -11.41
N VAL A 57 64.80 -28.00 -11.73
CA VAL A 57 64.35 -29.35 -11.42
C VAL A 57 64.69 -29.68 -9.97
N GLY A 58 63.71 -30.18 -9.22
CA GLY A 58 63.92 -31.14 -8.13
C GLY A 58 64.00 -30.62 -6.70
N GLN A 59 62.86 -30.61 -6.00
CA GLN A 59 62.76 -31.13 -4.63
C GLN A 59 61.31 -31.46 -4.28
N ALA A 60 61.05 -32.71 -3.93
CA ALA A 60 59.74 -33.17 -3.47
C ALA A 60 59.44 -32.58 -2.09
N ALA A 61 58.44 -31.71 -2.02
CA ALA A 61 57.92 -31.19 -0.76
C ALA A 61 57.00 -32.24 -0.09
N PRO A 62 57.01 -32.36 1.25
CA PRO A 62 56.06 -33.22 1.97
C PRO A 62 54.62 -32.76 1.70
N ALA A 63 53.72 -33.71 1.45
CA ALA A 63 52.31 -33.44 1.24
C ALA A 63 51.71 -32.68 2.44
N ALA A 64 51.18 -31.49 2.17
CA ALA A 64 50.36 -30.76 3.14
C ALA A 64 49.08 -31.57 3.44
N PRO A 65 48.62 -31.62 4.70
CA PRO A 65 47.35 -32.26 5.03
C PRO A 65 46.20 -31.55 4.29
N PRO A 66 45.14 -32.28 3.91
CA PRO A 66 44.00 -31.67 3.23
C PRO A 66 43.39 -30.57 4.11
N PRO A 67 42.91 -29.46 3.52
CA PRO A 67 42.19 -28.44 4.27
C PRO A 67 40.97 -29.09 4.95
N PRO A 68 40.62 -28.67 6.18
CA PRO A 68 39.38 -29.13 6.80
C PRO A 68 38.22 -28.83 5.85
N PRO A 69 37.19 -29.69 5.76
CA PRO A 69 36.03 -29.40 4.94
C PRO A 69 35.52 -28.01 5.30
N ALA A 70 35.42 -27.13 4.31
CA ALA A 70 34.74 -25.85 4.48
C ALA A 70 33.41 -26.16 5.15
N ALA A 71 33.22 -25.62 6.35
CA ALA A 71 31.94 -25.73 7.04
C ALA A 71 30.90 -25.24 6.05
N ARG A 72 30.11 -26.18 5.52
CA ARG A 72 28.90 -25.84 4.80
C ARG A 72 28.13 -24.99 5.81
N THR A 73 28.05 -23.69 5.56
CA THR A 73 27.02 -22.87 6.17
C THR A 73 25.71 -23.51 5.71
N THR A 74 25.23 -24.44 6.52
CA THR A 74 23.84 -24.87 6.49
C THR A 74 23.04 -23.58 6.43
N PRO A 75 22.18 -23.38 5.42
CA PRO A 75 21.19 -22.33 5.49
C PRO A 75 20.54 -22.44 6.87
N ALA A 76 20.58 -21.35 7.63
CA ALA A 76 19.89 -21.29 8.90
C ALA A 76 18.45 -21.80 8.66
N ALA A 77 18.02 -22.76 9.48
CA ALA A 77 16.61 -23.12 9.52
C ALA A 77 15.76 -21.84 9.71
N PRO A 78 14.53 -21.79 9.17
CA PRO A 78 13.91 -20.56 8.68
C PRO A 78 13.82 -19.46 9.74
N ALA A 79 14.17 -18.24 9.32
CA ALA A 79 13.84 -17.03 10.03
C ALA A 79 12.31 -16.91 10.17
N GLY A 80 11.79 -17.20 11.37
CA GLY A 80 10.49 -16.76 11.86
C GLY A 80 9.24 -17.28 11.14
N LYS A 81 8.10 -17.16 11.82
CA LYS A 81 6.75 -17.30 11.21
C LYS A 81 6.40 -16.09 10.33
N HIS A 82 7.38 -15.49 9.67
CA HIS A 82 7.27 -14.24 8.93
C HIS A 82 8.33 -14.19 7.82
N LEU A 83 8.07 -13.39 6.81
CA LEU A 83 8.93 -13.15 5.66
C LEU A 83 9.71 -11.83 5.86
N PRO A 84 10.83 -11.62 5.13
CA PRO A 84 11.47 -10.32 5.05
C PRO A 84 10.52 -9.24 4.52
N ARG A 85 10.90 -7.96 4.62
CA ARG A 85 10.14 -6.88 3.98
C ARG A 85 10.16 -7.02 2.46
N SER A 86 9.01 -6.92 1.80
CA SER A 86 8.93 -6.82 0.32
C SER A 86 7.63 -6.18 -0.15
N ARG A 87 7.68 -5.38 -1.21
CA ARG A 87 6.48 -4.72 -1.75
C ARG A 87 5.47 -5.76 -2.25
N PRO A 88 4.17 -5.60 -1.93
CA PRO A 88 3.13 -6.42 -2.54
C PRO A 88 2.90 -6.01 -3.99
N VAL A 89 2.52 -6.98 -4.82
CA VAL A 89 2.35 -6.82 -6.27
C VAL A 89 0.94 -7.21 -6.71
N ARG A 90 0.38 -8.28 -6.14
CA ARG A 90 -0.95 -8.79 -6.51
C ARG A 90 -1.67 -9.38 -5.31
N LEU A 91 -2.94 -9.03 -5.12
CA LEU A 91 -3.82 -9.64 -4.11
C LEU A 91 -4.76 -10.62 -4.79
N LEU A 92 -4.84 -11.83 -4.24
CA LEU A 92 -5.68 -12.91 -4.74
C LEU A 92 -6.63 -13.39 -3.64
N ILE A 93 -7.94 -13.24 -3.84
CA ILE A 93 -8.98 -13.78 -2.95
C ILE A 93 -9.97 -14.57 -3.80
N PRO A 94 -9.69 -15.85 -4.09
CA PRO A 94 -10.45 -16.65 -5.06
C PRO A 94 -11.95 -16.73 -4.74
N LYS A 95 -12.30 -16.85 -3.46
CA LYS A 95 -13.69 -17.00 -3.00
C LYS A 95 -14.61 -15.86 -3.46
N ILE A 96 -14.06 -14.65 -3.59
CA ILE A 96 -14.80 -13.45 -3.99
C ILE A 96 -14.31 -12.90 -5.33
N SER A 97 -13.58 -13.72 -6.10
CA SER A 97 -13.04 -13.38 -7.43
C SER A 97 -12.17 -12.12 -7.46
N VAL A 98 -11.45 -11.83 -6.37
CA VAL A 98 -10.49 -10.72 -6.34
C VAL A 98 -9.17 -11.17 -6.93
N ASP A 99 -8.70 -10.41 -7.91
CA ASP A 99 -7.39 -10.51 -8.50
C ASP A 99 -6.92 -9.09 -8.89
N ALA A 100 -6.22 -8.43 -7.95
CA ALA A 100 -6.04 -6.98 -7.96
C ALA A 100 -4.58 -6.53 -7.85
N PRO A 101 -4.13 -5.53 -8.63
CA PRO A 101 -2.86 -4.82 -8.42
C PRO A 101 -2.87 -3.95 -7.16
N PHE A 102 -1.68 -3.52 -6.74
CA PHE A 102 -1.47 -2.62 -5.62
C PHE A 102 -1.07 -1.20 -6.04
N THR A 103 -1.52 -0.22 -5.26
CA THR A 103 -0.91 1.11 -5.13
C THR A 103 -0.39 1.33 -3.70
N ASP A 104 0.49 2.31 -3.51
CA ASP A 104 0.89 2.75 -2.18
C ASP A 104 -0.19 3.67 -1.58
N LEU A 105 -0.48 3.49 -0.30
CA LEU A 105 -1.34 4.35 0.50
C LEU A 105 -0.54 5.04 1.61
N VAL A 106 -1.07 6.17 2.03
CA VAL A 106 -0.57 6.96 3.15
C VAL A 106 -1.68 7.17 4.17
N ILE A 107 -1.28 7.32 5.43
CA ILE A 107 -2.17 7.85 6.45
C ILE A 107 -2.21 9.37 6.29
N GLY A 108 -3.43 9.91 6.15
CA GLY A 108 -3.64 11.34 6.01
C GLY A 108 -3.41 12.11 7.31
N PRO A 109 -3.44 13.45 7.28
CA PRO A 109 -3.22 14.30 8.45
C PRO A 109 -4.20 14.06 9.62
N THR A 110 -5.37 13.49 9.31
CA THR A 110 -6.42 13.13 10.28
C THR A 110 -6.16 11.79 10.97
N GLY A 111 -5.02 11.13 10.70
CA GLY A 111 -4.69 9.82 11.26
C GLY A 111 -5.43 8.65 10.62
N GLN A 112 -6.14 8.89 9.51
CA GLN A 112 -6.90 7.85 8.79
C GLN A 112 -6.23 7.45 7.48
N LEU A 113 -6.35 6.17 7.14
CA LEU A 113 -5.86 5.64 5.87
C LEU A 113 -6.68 6.21 4.72
N GLN A 114 -6.00 6.81 3.73
CA GLN A 114 -6.66 7.27 2.52
C GLN A 114 -6.96 6.07 1.61
N PRO A 115 -8.17 5.93 1.05
CA PRO A 115 -8.48 4.85 0.13
C PRO A 115 -7.74 5.05 -1.22
N PRO A 116 -7.59 3.98 -2.03
CA PRO A 116 -7.05 4.11 -3.38
C PRO A 116 -7.91 5.03 -4.28
N PRO A 117 -7.40 5.48 -5.44
CA PRO A 117 -8.18 6.25 -6.40
C PRO A 117 -9.51 5.57 -6.78
N ALA A 118 -10.62 6.30 -6.69
CA ALA A 118 -11.96 5.75 -6.95
C ALA A 118 -12.29 5.55 -8.45
N ASN A 119 -11.40 5.97 -9.35
CA ASN A 119 -11.54 5.78 -10.80
C ASN A 119 -11.02 4.42 -11.28
N ASP A 120 -10.37 3.64 -10.41
CA ASP A 120 -9.97 2.26 -10.69
C ASP A 120 -10.74 1.30 -9.78
N THR A 121 -11.66 0.54 -10.38
CA THR A 121 -12.54 -0.38 -9.67
C THR A 121 -11.84 -1.67 -9.24
N ASN A 122 -10.66 -2.00 -9.79
CA ASN A 122 -9.92 -3.23 -9.46
C ASN A 122 -8.60 -2.93 -8.72
N LEU A 123 -8.50 -1.82 -8.00
CA LEU A 123 -7.27 -1.41 -7.32
C LEU A 123 -7.38 -1.55 -5.81
N VAL A 124 -6.39 -2.21 -5.20
CA VAL A 124 -6.16 -2.15 -3.76
C VAL A 124 -4.96 -1.27 -3.46
N GLY A 125 -4.93 -0.71 -2.26
CA GLY A 125 -3.80 0.05 -1.77
C GLY A 125 -3.24 -0.56 -0.49
N TRP A 126 -1.92 -0.48 -0.32
CA TRP A 126 -1.21 -0.92 0.88
C TRP A 126 -0.59 0.27 1.61
N HIS A 127 -0.72 0.33 2.94
CA HIS A 127 -0.04 1.35 3.75
C HIS A 127 1.49 1.10 3.77
N ALA A 128 2.20 1.76 2.87
CA ALA A 128 3.60 1.44 2.58
C ALA A 128 4.58 1.79 3.72
N ALA A 129 4.21 2.69 4.64
CA ALA A 129 5.01 3.01 5.81
C ALA A 129 4.89 1.96 6.94
N GLY A 130 3.91 1.06 6.86
CA GLY A 130 3.73 -0.06 7.81
C GLY A 130 4.44 -1.34 7.37
N ALA A 131 4.08 -2.46 8.03
CA ALA A 131 4.56 -3.79 7.68
C ALA A 131 4.08 -4.19 6.28
N SER A 132 4.95 -4.85 5.52
CA SER A 132 4.57 -5.47 4.25
C SER A 132 3.85 -6.81 4.46
N PRO A 133 2.95 -7.23 3.56
CA PRO A 133 2.24 -8.50 3.74
C PRO A 133 3.19 -9.69 3.89
N GLY A 134 3.19 -10.28 5.08
CA GLY A 134 4.02 -11.41 5.48
C GLY A 134 5.22 -11.03 6.35
N GLU A 135 5.58 -9.75 6.42
CA GLU A 135 6.51 -9.22 7.43
C GLU A 135 5.88 -9.30 8.81
N ALA A 136 6.70 -9.44 9.86
CA ALA A 136 6.21 -9.30 11.23
C ALA A 136 5.59 -7.91 11.40
N GLY A 137 4.39 -7.88 11.99
CA GLY A 137 3.60 -6.66 12.11
C GLY A 137 2.24 -6.75 11.44
N THR A 138 1.52 -5.63 11.48
CA THR A 138 0.20 -5.50 10.85
C THR A 138 0.32 -4.81 9.49
N ALA A 139 0.07 -5.56 8.42
CA ALA A 139 -0.05 -5.01 7.07
C ALA A 139 -1.50 -4.56 6.79
N ILE A 140 -1.67 -3.30 6.41
CA ILE A 140 -2.99 -2.72 6.13
C ILE A 140 -3.21 -2.58 4.62
N ILE A 141 -4.31 -3.16 4.13
CA ILE A 141 -4.70 -3.12 2.73
C ILE A 141 -6.13 -2.61 2.64
N ALA A 142 -6.37 -1.59 1.82
CA ALA A 142 -7.70 -1.00 1.61
C ALA A 142 -8.11 -1.02 0.14
N GLY A 143 -9.42 -1.11 -0.08
CA GLY A 143 -10.04 -1.09 -1.39
C GLY A 143 -11.47 -0.58 -1.31
N HIS A 144 -12.02 -0.17 -2.45
CA HIS A 144 -13.40 0.31 -2.51
C HIS A 144 -14.40 -0.85 -2.53
N VAL A 145 -15.55 -0.65 -1.88
CA VAL A 145 -16.72 -1.54 -2.01
C VAL A 145 -17.42 -1.29 -3.35
N ASP A 146 -17.56 -0.01 -3.71
CA ASP A 146 -18.13 0.46 -4.95
C ASP A 146 -17.58 1.84 -5.34
N THR A 147 -17.99 2.29 -6.51
CA THR A 147 -17.77 3.63 -7.04
C THR A 147 -19.13 4.25 -7.36
N LYS A 148 -19.13 5.50 -7.83
CA LYS A 148 -20.37 6.16 -8.28
C LYS A 148 -21.13 5.40 -9.36
N THR A 149 -20.47 4.50 -10.10
CA THR A 149 -21.02 3.87 -11.30
C THR A 149 -21.00 2.34 -11.28
N SER A 150 -20.25 1.71 -10.37
CA SER A 150 -20.14 0.24 -10.34
C SER A 150 -19.63 -0.28 -9.00
N ALA A 151 -19.87 -1.56 -8.74
CA ALA A 151 -19.13 -2.31 -7.74
C ALA A 151 -17.60 -2.21 -7.98
N ALA A 152 -16.83 -2.37 -6.91
CA ALA A 152 -15.38 -2.31 -6.93
C ALA A 152 -14.75 -3.55 -6.26
N VAL A 153 -13.42 -3.55 -6.13
CA VAL A 153 -12.60 -4.70 -5.77
C VAL A 153 -13.05 -5.42 -4.49
N PHE A 154 -13.58 -4.71 -3.50
CA PHE A 154 -14.00 -5.28 -2.23
C PHE A 154 -15.52 -5.37 -2.04
N VAL A 155 -16.31 -5.30 -3.13
CA VAL A 155 -17.77 -5.51 -3.08
C VAL A 155 -18.16 -6.82 -2.37
N GLY A 156 -17.36 -7.88 -2.54
CA GLY A 156 -17.58 -9.19 -1.96
C GLY A 156 -16.93 -9.41 -0.59
N LEU A 157 -16.21 -8.43 -0.02
CA LEU A 157 -15.35 -8.67 1.14
C LEU A 157 -16.14 -9.17 2.38
N SER A 158 -17.39 -8.75 2.52
CA SER A 158 -18.31 -9.21 3.58
C SER A 158 -18.70 -10.70 3.51
N GLN A 159 -18.43 -11.36 2.38
CA GLN A 159 -18.73 -12.78 2.17
C GLN A 159 -17.64 -13.70 2.70
N LEU A 160 -16.48 -13.15 3.08
CA LEU A 160 -15.42 -13.89 3.74
C LEU A 160 -15.87 -14.34 5.15
N LYS A 161 -15.29 -15.44 5.60
CA LYS A 161 -15.55 -16.10 6.88
C LYS A 161 -14.24 -16.61 7.45
N LYS A 162 -14.24 -16.85 8.76
CA LYS A 162 -13.11 -17.51 9.43
C LYS A 162 -12.72 -18.81 8.71
N GLY A 163 -11.44 -18.99 8.46
CA GLY A 163 -10.88 -20.15 7.75
C GLY A 163 -10.76 -19.97 6.23
N ASP A 164 -11.36 -18.93 5.64
CA ASP A 164 -11.10 -18.61 4.23
C ASP A 164 -9.65 -18.18 4.04
N ALA A 165 -9.08 -18.51 2.88
CA ALA A 165 -7.70 -18.21 2.55
C ALA A 165 -7.58 -17.19 1.41
N PHE A 166 -6.51 -16.42 1.45
CA PHE A 166 -6.10 -15.52 0.38
C PHE A 166 -4.57 -15.42 0.33
N SER A 167 -4.05 -14.83 -0.74
CA SER A 167 -2.61 -14.68 -0.89
C SER A 167 -2.20 -13.33 -1.49
N VAL A 168 -0.96 -12.94 -1.18
CA VAL A 168 -0.32 -11.74 -1.71
C VAL A 168 0.98 -12.14 -2.41
N ALA A 169 1.04 -11.93 -3.72
CA ALA A 169 2.28 -12.04 -4.48
C ALA A 169 3.15 -10.81 -4.21
N ARG A 170 4.45 -11.03 -4.02
CA ARG A 170 5.41 -10.00 -3.61
C ARG A 170 6.53 -9.82 -4.65
N ALA A 171 7.19 -8.67 -4.59
CA ALA A 171 8.26 -8.30 -5.53
C ALA A 171 9.51 -9.18 -5.41
N ASP A 172 9.72 -9.82 -4.26
CA ASP A 172 10.79 -10.80 -4.03
C ASP A 172 10.48 -12.20 -4.62
N ARG A 173 9.35 -12.33 -5.32
CA ARG A 173 8.81 -13.58 -5.89
C ARG A 173 8.33 -14.59 -4.85
N HIS A 174 8.24 -14.20 -3.58
CA HIS A 174 7.57 -15.00 -2.56
C HIS A 174 6.05 -14.72 -2.60
N THR A 175 5.28 -15.65 -2.07
CA THR A 175 3.83 -15.48 -1.86
C THR A 175 3.56 -15.58 -0.37
N ALA A 176 2.90 -14.58 0.19
CA ALA A 176 2.40 -14.62 1.56
C ALA A 176 0.96 -15.14 1.56
N SER A 177 0.70 -16.25 2.25
CA SER A 177 -0.62 -16.88 2.35
C SER A 177 -1.23 -16.58 3.71
N PHE A 178 -2.52 -16.23 3.72
CA PHE A 178 -3.22 -15.82 4.93
C PHE A 178 -4.49 -16.61 5.12
N VAL A 179 -4.86 -16.83 6.39
CA VAL A 179 -6.16 -17.38 6.78
C VAL A 179 -6.92 -16.34 7.58
N VAL A 180 -8.19 -16.15 7.23
CA VAL A 180 -9.12 -15.23 7.89
C VAL A 180 -9.43 -15.72 9.31
N ASP A 181 -9.30 -14.82 10.27
CA ASP A 181 -9.64 -15.02 11.68
C ASP A 181 -11.05 -14.54 12.01
N SER A 182 -11.39 -13.34 11.54
CA SER A 182 -12.71 -12.72 11.73
C SER A 182 -13.01 -11.70 10.63
N VAL A 183 -14.30 -11.40 10.46
CA VAL A 183 -14.81 -10.32 9.62
C VAL A 183 -15.74 -9.49 10.48
N GLU A 184 -15.39 -8.23 10.71
CA GLU A 184 -16.07 -7.35 11.67
C GLU A 184 -16.40 -6.01 11.00
N LYS A 185 -17.45 -5.34 11.50
CA LYS A 185 -17.83 -4.00 11.08
C LYS A 185 -17.66 -3.04 12.25
N PHE A 186 -17.19 -1.83 11.97
CA PHE A 186 -16.99 -0.78 12.95
C PHE A 186 -17.57 0.53 12.43
N ASP A 187 -18.34 1.23 13.26
CA ASP A 187 -18.76 2.60 12.99
C ASP A 187 -17.54 3.49 12.80
N LYS A 188 -17.57 4.38 11.79
CA LYS A 188 -16.44 5.28 11.52
C LYS A 188 -16.19 6.28 12.65
N ASP A 189 -17.25 6.70 13.34
CA ASP A 189 -17.17 7.66 14.45
C ASP A 189 -16.52 7.06 15.71
N ASN A 190 -16.49 5.72 15.82
CA ASN A 190 -15.90 5.00 16.93
C ASN A 190 -14.95 3.90 16.44
N PHE A 191 -14.19 4.21 15.39
CA PHE A 191 -13.31 3.23 14.77
C PHE A 191 -12.14 2.87 15.70
N PRO A 192 -11.92 1.58 16.01
CA PRO A 192 -10.91 1.16 16.99
C PRO A 192 -9.51 1.17 16.37
N ASN A 193 -8.94 2.37 16.19
CA ASN A 193 -7.65 2.60 15.52
C ASN A 193 -6.54 1.69 16.07
N GLU A 194 -6.39 1.58 17.39
CA GLU A 194 -5.33 0.77 18.00
C GLU A 194 -5.47 -0.72 17.65
N ARG A 195 -6.70 -1.24 17.61
CA ARG A 195 -6.93 -2.66 17.29
C ARG A 195 -6.70 -2.97 15.81
N VAL A 196 -7.01 -2.00 14.93
CA VAL A 196 -6.92 -2.20 13.48
C VAL A 196 -5.53 -1.87 12.97
N TYR A 197 -4.97 -0.73 13.36
CA TYR A 197 -3.69 -0.22 12.86
C TYR A 197 -2.51 -0.54 13.78
N GLY A 198 -2.75 -0.91 15.04
CA GLY A 198 -1.70 -1.28 15.98
C GLY A 198 -0.86 -2.44 15.48
N ASP A 199 0.42 -2.38 15.80
CA ASP A 199 1.39 -3.37 15.35
C ASP A 199 1.33 -4.65 16.18
N THR A 200 1.80 -5.77 15.62
CA THR A 200 1.81 -7.06 16.32
C THR A 200 3.13 -7.80 16.12
N PRO A 201 3.58 -8.67 17.05
CA PRO A 201 4.81 -9.43 16.86
C PRO A 201 4.67 -10.55 15.81
N GLN A 202 3.47 -10.85 15.32
CA GLN A 202 3.19 -11.84 14.28
C GLN A 202 2.92 -11.15 12.93
N ALA A 203 3.07 -11.88 11.83
CA ALA A 203 2.66 -11.38 10.52
C ALA A 203 1.14 -11.45 10.37
N GLN A 204 0.47 -10.30 10.42
CA GLN A 204 -0.97 -10.18 10.28
C GLN A 204 -1.35 -9.23 9.15
N VAL A 205 -2.55 -9.40 8.60
CA VAL A 205 -3.14 -8.51 7.59
C VAL A 205 -4.50 -7.99 8.07
N ARG A 206 -4.81 -6.74 7.69
CA ARG A 206 -6.16 -6.18 7.69
C ARG A 206 -6.57 -5.84 6.27
N LEU A 207 -7.69 -6.41 5.81
CA LEU A 207 -8.36 -5.95 4.58
C LEU A 207 -9.51 -5.03 4.98
N ILE A 208 -9.54 -3.81 4.46
CA ILE A 208 -10.48 -2.76 4.88
C ILE A 208 -11.27 -2.26 3.68
N THR A 209 -12.59 -2.14 3.85
CA THR A 209 -13.49 -1.51 2.88
C THR A 209 -14.58 -0.70 3.58
N CYS A 210 -15.19 0.24 2.86
CA CYS A 210 -16.41 0.90 3.32
C CYS A 210 -17.58 -0.10 3.46
N ALA A 211 -18.45 0.11 4.44
CA ALA A 211 -19.61 -0.74 4.73
C ALA A 211 -20.77 0.05 5.37
N GLY A 212 -21.89 -0.62 5.59
CA GLY A 212 -23.05 -0.01 6.25
C GLY A 212 -23.90 0.81 5.31
N SER A 213 -24.67 1.75 5.87
CA SER A 213 -25.55 2.60 5.08
C SER A 213 -24.75 3.71 4.41
N TYR A 214 -25.17 4.13 3.22
CA TYR A 214 -24.60 5.30 2.55
C TYR A 214 -25.30 6.57 3.01
N ASP A 215 -24.57 7.45 3.70
CA ASP A 215 -25.02 8.79 4.03
C ASP A 215 -24.81 9.72 2.82
N ARG A 216 -25.91 10.14 2.19
CA ARG A 216 -25.88 11.05 1.03
C ARG A 216 -25.44 12.47 1.37
N SER A 217 -25.63 12.90 2.61
CA SER A 217 -25.24 14.23 3.07
C SER A 217 -23.73 14.31 3.28
N ALA A 218 -23.15 13.32 3.97
CA ALA A 218 -21.71 13.16 4.15
C ALA A 218 -21.00 12.62 2.89
N LYS A 219 -21.76 12.04 1.95
CA LYS A 219 -21.28 11.32 0.76
C LYS A 219 -20.34 10.16 1.12
N ASP A 220 -20.61 9.50 2.23
CA ASP A 220 -19.77 8.46 2.77
C ASP A 220 -20.60 7.34 3.41
N TYR A 221 -19.96 6.19 3.59
CA TYR A 221 -20.50 5.04 4.29
C TYR A 221 -20.37 5.18 5.81
N THR A 222 -21.34 4.70 6.57
CA THR A 222 -21.34 4.84 8.05
C THR A 222 -20.34 3.93 8.76
N GLU A 223 -19.97 2.81 8.15
CA GLU A 223 -19.12 1.79 8.76
C GLU A 223 -17.89 1.49 7.88
N ASN A 224 -16.90 0.85 8.48
CA ASN A 224 -15.85 0.11 7.79
C ASN A 224 -15.98 -1.37 8.11
N LEU A 225 -15.81 -2.22 7.11
CA LEU A 225 -15.64 -3.66 7.30
C LEU A 225 -14.15 -3.98 7.30
N VAL A 226 -13.72 -4.74 8.31
CA VAL A 226 -12.33 -5.15 8.51
C VAL A 226 -12.27 -6.67 8.59
N VAL A 227 -11.45 -7.26 7.73
CA VAL A 227 -11.07 -8.67 7.78
C VAL A 227 -9.75 -8.78 8.52
N PHE A 228 -9.73 -9.58 9.59
CA PHE A 228 -8.53 -9.92 10.35
C PHE A 228 -8.01 -11.25 9.84
N ALA A 229 -6.70 -11.35 9.58
CA ALA A 229 -6.06 -12.57 9.11
C ALA A 229 -4.61 -12.68 9.57
N HIS A 230 -4.11 -13.92 9.66
CA HIS A 230 -2.72 -14.23 10.01
C HIS A 230 -2.03 -15.02 8.90
N LEU A 231 -0.70 -14.90 8.83
CA LEU A 231 0.14 -15.65 7.90
C LEU A 231 0.16 -17.16 8.25
N VAL A 232 0.11 -18.02 7.24
CA VAL A 232 0.23 -19.49 7.35
C VAL A 232 1.38 -20.07 6.52
#